data_AF-A0A6F8UTG4-F1
#
_entry.id   AF-A0A6F8UTG4-F1
#
_cell.length_a   1.000
_cell.length_b   1.000
_cell.length_c   1.000
_cell.angle_alpha   90.00
_cell.angle_beta   90.00
_cell.angle_gamma   90.00
#
_symmetry.space_group_name_H-M   'P 1'
#
loop_
_entity.id
_entity.type
_entity.pdbx_description
1 polymer ?
#
loop_
_entity_poly.entity_id
_entity_poly.type
_entity_poly.pdbx_seq_one_letter_code
_entity_poly.pdbx_strand_id
1 'polypeptide(L)'
;MKALKTMPCALASIACLLAMTVGWNVVLSSAASAEVRFGRNVRVGGHDFSHQSFNRKRRAEIYLYDRTPSRSGCVWRSDGRGGRAKTCHLRRIR
;
A
#
# COMPACT_ATOMS: atom_id res chain seq x y z
N MET A 1 -15.46 -70.17 12.80
CA MET A 1 -16.65 -69.32 12.64
C MET A 1 -16.21 -67.87 12.69
N LYS A 2 -16.41 -67.11 11.59
CA LYS A 2 -16.88 -65.71 11.46
C LYS A 2 -16.44 -64.71 12.56
N ALA A 3 -15.99 -63.48 12.32
CA ALA A 3 -15.93 -62.62 11.14
C ALA A 3 -14.92 -61.50 11.49
N LEU A 4 -14.04 -61.12 10.58
CA LEU A 4 -14.11 -59.87 9.81
C LEU A 4 -14.77 -58.69 10.57
N LYS A 5 -13.96 -57.75 11.07
CA LYS A 5 -14.33 -56.33 11.05
C LYS A 5 -13.12 -55.42 10.89
N THR A 6 -12.90 -55.12 9.63
CA THR A 6 -12.12 -54.08 9.01
C THR A 6 -12.47 -52.69 9.59
N MET A 7 -11.43 -51.96 10.00
CA MET A 7 -11.19 -50.51 9.93
C MET A 7 -12.32 -49.50 10.28
N PRO A 8 -11.95 -48.47 11.06
CA PRO A 8 -12.14 -47.11 10.55
C PRO A 8 -10.86 -46.27 10.71
N CYS A 9 -9.80 -46.65 10.01
CA CYS A 9 -8.63 -45.78 9.82
C CYS A 9 -8.98 -44.55 8.95
N ALA A 10 -10.07 -44.63 8.17
CA ALA A 10 -10.56 -43.55 7.31
C ALA A 10 -11.10 -42.32 8.07
N LEU A 11 -11.61 -42.49 9.30
CA LEU A 11 -12.09 -41.37 10.12
C LEU A 11 -10.94 -40.55 10.72
N ALA A 12 -9.81 -41.19 11.04
CA ALA A 12 -8.62 -40.53 11.54
C ALA A 12 -7.92 -39.69 10.46
N SER A 13 -7.96 -40.13 9.19
CA SER A 13 -7.39 -39.39 8.06
C SER A 13 -8.13 -38.09 7.75
N ILE A 14 -9.46 -38.04 7.92
CA ILE A 14 -10.25 -36.81 7.74
C ILE A 14 -9.90 -35.77 8.82
N ALA A 15 -9.72 -36.20 10.06
CA ALA A 15 -9.31 -35.33 11.16
C ALA A 15 -7.91 -34.74 10.95
N CYS A 16 -6.99 -35.52 10.38
CA CYS A 16 -5.64 -35.08 10.07
C CYS A 16 -5.61 -34.05 8.92
N LEU A 17 -6.46 -34.24 7.89
CA LEU A 17 -6.62 -33.28 6.79
C LEU A 17 -7.28 -31.97 7.25
N LEU A 18 -8.24 -32.03 8.18
CA LEU A 18 -8.83 -30.83 8.78
C LEU A 18 -7.84 -30.05 9.65
N ALA A 19 -6.88 -30.72 10.29
CA ALA A 19 -5.84 -30.04 11.08
C ALA A 19 -4.83 -29.28 10.21
N MET A 20 -4.60 -29.73 8.96
CA MET A 20 -3.67 -29.08 8.03
C MET A 20 -4.24 -27.86 7.30
N THR A 21 -5.57 -27.69 7.25
CA THR A 21 -6.18 -26.50 6.62
C THR A 21 -6.14 -25.25 7.49
N VAL A 22 -5.89 -25.40 8.80
CA VAL A 22 -5.89 -24.26 9.75
C VAL A 22 -4.55 -23.52 9.79
N GLY A 23 -3.45 -24.18 9.37
CA GLY A 23 -2.08 -23.66 9.56
C GLY A 23 -1.53 -22.72 8.48
N TRP A 24 -2.19 -22.57 7.33
CA TRP A 24 -1.65 -21.82 6.18
C TRP A 24 -2.31 -20.44 5.99
N ASN A 25 -2.59 -19.71 7.07
CA ASN A 25 -2.88 -18.28 7.00
C ASN A 25 -1.70 -17.44 7.51
N VAL A 26 -0.48 -17.99 7.42
CA VAL A 26 0.75 -17.31 7.77
C VAL A 26 1.05 -16.27 6.70
N VAL A 27 0.80 -15.01 7.07
CA VAL A 27 1.55 -13.84 6.61
C VAL A 27 1.18 -13.35 5.21
N LEU A 28 -0.05 -12.85 5.06
CA LEU A 28 -0.16 -11.56 4.38
C LEU A 28 0.39 -10.52 5.35
N SER A 29 1.69 -10.25 5.25
CA SER A 29 2.28 -9.04 5.79
C SER A 29 1.44 -7.87 5.32
N SER A 30 0.56 -7.41 6.21
CA SER A 30 -0.18 -6.17 6.07
C SER A 30 0.84 -5.12 5.66
N ALA A 31 0.73 -4.61 4.43
CA ALA A 31 1.47 -3.45 4.04
C ALA A 31 1.06 -2.37 5.04
N ALA A 32 1.89 -2.10 6.04
CA ALA A 32 1.66 -1.02 6.98
C ALA A 32 1.82 0.29 6.20
N SER A 33 0.82 0.66 5.39
CA SER A 33 0.76 1.93 4.69
C SER A 33 0.89 3.02 5.75
N ALA A 34 1.99 3.77 5.74
CA ALA A 34 2.17 4.87 6.67
C ALA A 34 1.29 6.03 6.19
N GLU A 35 0.39 6.46 7.07
CA GLU A 35 -0.50 7.61 6.92
C GLU A 35 0.31 8.92 6.86
N VAL A 36 -0.08 9.84 5.96
CA VAL A 36 0.35 11.25 6.01
C VAL A 36 -0.81 12.06 6.56
N ARG A 37 -0.59 12.74 7.68
CA ARG A 37 -1.60 13.56 8.35
C ARG A 37 -1.51 15.00 7.88
N PHE A 38 -2.53 15.42 7.16
CA PHE A 38 -2.73 16.81 6.81
C PHE A 38 -3.19 17.59 8.06
N GLY A 39 -2.53 18.72 8.37
CA GLY A 39 -2.98 19.64 9.41
C GLY A 39 -4.27 20.38 9.02
N ARG A 40 -4.78 21.27 9.87
CA ARG A 40 -5.97 22.09 9.53
C ARG A 40 -5.62 23.02 8.35
N ASN A 41 -6.58 23.23 7.44
CA ASN A 41 -6.46 24.05 6.21
C ASN A 41 -5.54 23.53 5.09
N VAL A 42 -5.43 22.21 4.92
CA VAL A 42 -4.79 21.64 3.74
C VAL A 42 -5.83 21.27 2.68
N ARG A 43 -5.71 21.85 1.48
CA ARG A 43 -6.42 21.40 0.29
C ARG A 43 -5.39 20.96 -0.75
N VAL A 44 -5.39 19.67 -1.08
CA VAL A 44 -4.60 19.08 -2.17
C VAL A 44 -5.56 18.83 -3.33
N GLY A 45 -5.56 19.74 -4.30
CA GLY A 45 -6.39 19.68 -5.49
C GLY A 45 -5.80 20.54 -6.59
N GLY A 46 -6.38 20.46 -7.78
CA GLY A 46 -5.85 21.12 -8.98
C GLY A 46 -5.26 20.12 -9.97
N HIS A 47 -5.07 20.58 -11.20
CA HIS A 47 -4.64 19.75 -12.34
C HIS A 47 -3.40 18.89 -12.02
N ASP A 48 -2.47 19.45 -11.24
CA ASP A 48 -1.24 18.77 -10.87
C ASP A 48 -1.44 17.59 -9.91
N PHE A 49 -2.52 17.50 -9.12
CA PHE A 49 -2.70 16.43 -8.13
C PHE A 49 -3.92 15.54 -8.44
N SER A 50 -4.84 15.99 -9.28
CA SER A 50 -6.02 15.23 -9.67
C SER A 50 -5.65 13.90 -10.36
N HIS A 51 -6.46 12.86 -10.10
CA HIS A 51 -6.35 11.51 -10.69
C HIS A 51 -5.01 10.80 -10.43
N GLN A 52 -4.28 11.20 -9.40
CA GLN A 52 -3.01 10.58 -9.01
C GLN A 52 -3.12 10.01 -7.60
N SER A 53 -2.82 8.71 -7.45
CA SER A 53 -2.52 8.10 -6.16
C SER A 53 -1.08 8.39 -5.72
N PHE A 54 -0.87 8.48 -4.41
CA PHE A 54 0.44 8.61 -3.80
C PHE A 54 0.65 7.47 -2.80
N ASN A 55 1.85 6.91 -2.77
CA ASN A 55 2.21 5.80 -1.90
C ASN A 55 3.73 5.81 -1.65
N ARG A 56 4.23 4.78 -0.96
CA ARG A 56 5.66 4.65 -0.62
C ARG A 56 6.60 4.73 -1.83
N LYS A 57 6.17 4.26 -3.01
CA LYS A 57 6.94 4.30 -4.28
C LYS A 57 6.58 5.49 -5.17
N ARG A 58 5.54 6.25 -4.83
CA ARG A 58 5.00 7.33 -5.64
C ARG A 58 4.66 8.52 -4.75
N ARG A 59 5.68 9.31 -4.41
CA ARG A 59 5.64 10.35 -3.38
C ARG A 59 5.43 11.73 -3.99
N ALA A 60 4.99 12.70 -3.20
CA ALA A 60 4.91 14.11 -3.60
C ALA A 60 5.80 14.96 -2.69
N GLU A 61 6.52 15.91 -3.30
CA GLU A 61 7.31 16.94 -2.62
C GLU A 61 6.84 18.30 -3.12
N ILE A 62 6.29 19.12 -2.23
CA ILE A 62 5.65 20.39 -2.58
C ILE A 62 6.43 21.53 -1.96
N TYR A 63 7.06 22.34 -2.81
CA TYR A 63 7.77 23.55 -2.44
C TYR A 63 6.88 24.76 -2.73
N LEU A 64 6.52 25.50 -1.68
CA LEU A 64 5.68 26.70 -1.76
C LEU A 64 6.54 27.96 -1.65
N TYR A 65 6.32 28.90 -2.56
CA TYR A 65 7.05 30.17 -2.61
C TYR A 65 6.10 31.36 -2.54
N ASP A 66 6.49 32.43 -1.86
CA ASP A 66 5.72 33.69 -1.88
C ASP A 66 5.90 34.47 -3.20
N ARG A 67 6.90 34.11 -4.00
CA ARG A 67 7.19 34.65 -5.33
C ARG A 67 6.99 33.61 -6.42
N THR A 68 6.93 34.03 -7.68
CA THR A 68 6.90 33.09 -8.81
C THR A 68 8.22 32.28 -8.84
N PRO A 69 8.17 30.94 -8.74
CA PRO A 69 9.37 30.12 -8.82
C PRO A 69 9.95 30.13 -10.24
N SER A 70 11.28 30.06 -10.36
CA SER A 70 11.99 30.04 -11.66
C SER A 70 11.65 28.80 -12.51
N ARG A 71 11.22 27.72 -11.86
CA ARG A 71 10.81 26.46 -12.49
C ARG A 71 9.44 26.06 -11.96
N SER A 72 8.41 26.80 -12.34
CA SER A 72 7.04 26.53 -11.88
C SER A 72 6.49 25.20 -12.40
N GLY A 73 5.63 24.59 -11.60
CA GLY A 73 4.88 23.39 -11.97
C GLY A 73 5.43 22.12 -11.33
N CYS A 74 4.92 20.98 -11.79
CA CYS A 74 5.22 19.68 -11.21
C CYS A 74 5.85 18.72 -12.20
N VAL A 75 6.91 18.03 -11.77
CA VAL A 75 7.60 17.03 -12.60
C VAL A 75 7.82 15.77 -11.79
N TRP A 76 7.58 14.63 -12.43
CA TRP A 76 7.98 13.35 -11.87
C TRP A 76 9.45 13.07 -12.12
N ARG A 77 10.17 12.67 -11.09
CA ARG A 77 11.56 12.24 -11.17
C ARG A 77 11.71 10.88 -10.49
N SER A 78 12.63 10.06 -11.00
CA SER A 78 13.06 8.85 -10.30
C SER A 78 13.64 9.24 -8.95
N ASP A 79 13.33 8.49 -7.90
CA ASP A 79 13.90 8.72 -6.56
C ASP A 79 15.17 7.92 -6.29
N GLY A 80 15.67 7.18 -7.30
CA GLY A 80 16.87 6.34 -7.19
C GLY A 80 16.68 5.06 -6.36
N ARG A 81 15.48 4.80 -5.81
CA ARG A 81 15.19 3.67 -4.91
C ARG A 81 14.09 2.75 -5.47
N GLY A 82 13.88 2.79 -6.79
CA GLY A 82 12.80 2.05 -7.45
C GLY A 82 11.42 2.69 -7.34
N GLY A 83 11.36 3.97 -6.95
CA GLY A 83 10.15 4.78 -6.93
C GLY A 83 10.30 6.06 -7.76
N ARG A 84 9.33 6.94 -7.61
CA ARG A 84 9.33 8.28 -8.19
C ARG A 84 8.75 9.29 -7.22
N ALA A 85 9.29 10.50 -7.25
CA ALA A 85 8.80 11.64 -6.51
C ALA A 85 8.26 12.69 -7.51
N LYS A 86 7.08 13.23 -7.21
CA LYS A 86 6.52 14.37 -7.92
C LYS A 86 6.98 15.63 -7.20
N THR A 87 7.94 16.32 -7.79
CA THR A 87 8.46 17.58 -7.27
C THR A 87 7.66 18.72 -7.87
N CYS A 88 7.04 19.53 -7.01
CA CYS A 88 6.22 20.66 -7.40
C CYS A 88 6.80 21.96 -6.83
N HIS A 89 7.03 22.95 -7.69
CA HIS A 89 7.36 24.31 -7.26
C HIS A 89 6.17 25.22 -7.58
N LEU A 90 5.46 25.64 -6.53
CA LEU A 90 4.20 26.37 -6.66
C LEU A 90 4.30 27.71 -5.93
N ARG A 91 3.66 28.74 -6.48
CA ARG A 91 3.50 30.02 -5.80
C ARG A 91 2.31 29.93 -4.84
N ARG A 92 2.48 30.44 -3.62
CA ARG A 92 1.41 30.61 -2.65
C ARG A 92 0.44 31.68 -3.16
N ILE A 93 -0.83 31.31 -3.23
CA ILE A 93 -1.93 32.26 -3.43
C ILE A 93 -2.32 32.75 -2.04
N ARG A 94 -2.27 34.07 -1.84
CA ARG A 94 -2.76 34.73 -0.62
C ARG A 94 -4.14 35.29 -0.89
#